data_AF-A0A6F8UYE6-F1
#
_entry.id   AF-A0A6F8UYE6-F1
#
_cell.length_a   1.000
_cell.length_b   1.000
_cell.length_c   1.000
_cell.angle_alpha   90.00
_cell.angle_beta   90.00
_cell.angle_gamma   90.00
#
_symmetry.space_group_name_H-M   'P 1'
#
loop_
_entity.id
_entity.type
_entity.pdbx_description
1 polymer ?
#
loop_
_entity_poly.entity_id
_entity_poly.type
_entity_poly.pdbx_seq_one_letter_code
_entity_poly.pdbx_strand_id
1 'polypeptide(L)'
;MNEPPGPHTSLEFYPWVVLRFRCQKCRRYGDARLAKLAEKFGAAETIGMLISRFQATCPSRPRSKGGRPVADAQFACGGYCPDLKSNPPPDLPPSMRGLTLIAGGKANMYPTDPAPAERRRRVGEE
;
A
#
# COMPACT_ATOMS: atom_id res chain seq x y z
N MET A 1 -11.67 4.96 -12.70
CA MET A 1 -12.56 4.03 -13.43
C MET A 1 -13.18 3.11 -12.40
N ASN A 2 -14.43 3.34 -12.00
CA ASN A 2 -15.15 2.52 -11.02
C ASN A 2 -16.56 2.25 -11.55
N GLU A 3 -16.67 1.62 -12.71
CA GLU A 3 -17.94 0.99 -13.09
C GLU A 3 -18.00 -0.39 -12.41
N PRO A 4 -19.08 -0.70 -11.68
CA PRO A 4 -19.21 -2.00 -11.02
C PRO A 4 -19.14 -3.13 -12.06
N PRO A 5 -18.44 -4.24 -11.76
CA PRO A 5 -18.30 -5.33 -12.72
C PRO A 5 -19.67 -5.99 -12.98
N GLY A 6 -19.91 -6.34 -14.24
CA GLY A 6 -21.13 -6.98 -14.72
C GLY A 6 -20.86 -8.32 -15.43
N PRO A 7 -21.90 -8.96 -16.00
CA PRO A 7 -21.79 -10.28 -16.65
C PRO A 7 -20.80 -10.34 -17.82
N HIS A 8 -20.53 -9.20 -18.46
CA HIS A 8 -19.60 -9.09 -19.58
C HIS A 8 -18.19 -8.64 -19.15
N THR A 9 -17.96 -8.40 -17.85
CA THR A 9 -16.64 -8.06 -17.34
C THR A 9 -15.77 -9.30 -17.30
N SER A 10 -14.66 -9.29 -18.05
CA SER A 10 -13.70 -10.39 -18.03
C SER A 10 -13.02 -10.52 -16.67
N LEU A 11 -12.58 -11.72 -16.32
CA LEU A 11 -11.91 -12.00 -15.04
C LEU A 11 -10.64 -11.15 -14.84
N GLU A 12 -9.97 -10.73 -15.91
CA GLU A 12 -8.83 -9.81 -15.82
C GLU A 12 -9.24 -8.40 -15.35
N PHE A 13 -10.47 -7.97 -15.58
CA PHE A 13 -11.00 -6.65 -15.18
C PHE A 13 -11.82 -6.69 -13.90
N TYR A 14 -11.92 -7.83 -13.23
CA TYR A 14 -12.50 -7.88 -11.90
C TYR A 14 -11.55 -7.29 -10.83
N PRO A 15 -12.08 -6.61 -9.79
CA PRO A 15 -11.31 -5.69 -8.96
C PRO A 15 -10.64 -6.33 -7.73
N TRP A 16 -10.80 -7.64 -7.50
CA TRP A 16 -10.63 -8.20 -6.14
C TRP A 16 -9.20 -8.27 -5.61
N VAL A 17 -8.18 -8.43 -6.47
CA VAL A 17 -6.79 -8.49 -6.00
C VAL A 17 -5.84 -7.81 -7.00
N VAL A 18 -5.29 -6.67 -6.57
CA VAL A 18 -4.21 -5.96 -7.27
C VAL A 18 -2.92 -6.23 -6.51
N LEU A 19 -1.93 -6.81 -7.19
CA LEU A 19 -0.58 -6.97 -6.67
C LEU A 19 0.29 -5.80 -7.13
N ARG A 20 0.90 -5.14 -6.16
CA ARG A 20 1.83 -4.03 -6.36
C ARG A 20 3.25 -4.56 -6.27
N PHE A 21 4.10 -4.16 -7.19
CA PHE A 21 5.53 -4.42 -7.16
C PHE A 21 6.25 -3.08 -7.04
N ARG A 22 7.16 -2.95 -6.09
CA ARG A 22 7.91 -1.72 -5.82
C ARG A 22 9.39 -2.05 -5.66
N CYS A 23 10.27 -1.12 -6.02
CA CYS A 23 11.70 -1.23 -5.76
C CYS A 23 12.19 -0.01 -4.98
N GLN A 24 12.82 -0.23 -3.82
CA GLN A 24 13.35 0.86 -2.99
C GLN A 24 14.58 1.55 -3.60
N LYS A 25 15.29 0.88 -4.54
CA LYS A 25 16.54 1.38 -5.13
C LYS A 25 16.32 2.15 -6.43
N CYS A 26 15.75 1.50 -7.45
CA CYS A 26 15.65 2.07 -8.79
C CYS A 26 14.30 2.76 -9.08
N ARG A 27 13.45 2.98 -8.04
CA ARG A 27 12.10 3.58 -8.13
C ARG A 27 11.11 2.91 -9.10
N ARG A 28 11.48 1.79 -9.71
CA ARG A 28 10.60 1.03 -10.60
C ARG A 28 9.40 0.50 -9.83
N TYR A 29 8.24 0.57 -10.47
CA TYR A 29 6.99 0.04 -9.96
C TYR A 29 6.24 -0.72 -11.06
N GLY A 30 5.28 -1.53 -10.65
CA GLY A 30 4.35 -2.19 -11.55
C GLY A 30 3.14 -2.66 -10.76
N ASP A 31 1.94 -2.38 -11.27
CA ASP A 31 0.69 -2.82 -10.68
C ASP A 31 0.04 -3.78 -11.65
N ALA A 32 -0.35 -4.96 -11.17
CA ALA A 32 -0.97 -5.97 -11.99
C ALA A 32 -2.06 -6.69 -11.20
N ARG A 33 -3.15 -7.03 -11.88
CA ARG A 33 -4.24 -7.80 -11.29
C ARG A 33 -3.85 -9.27 -11.22
N LEU A 34 -4.22 -9.93 -10.14
CA LEU A 34 -3.86 -11.33 -9.91
C LEU A 34 -4.33 -12.25 -11.05
N ALA A 35 -5.55 -12.04 -11.55
CA ALA A 35 -6.09 -12.80 -12.67
C ALA A 35 -5.22 -12.71 -13.93
N LYS A 36 -4.74 -11.51 -14.27
CA LYS A 36 -3.86 -11.27 -15.43
C LYS A 36 -2.48 -11.92 -15.24
N LEU A 37 -1.98 -11.97 -14.00
CA LEU A 37 -0.74 -12.66 -13.67
C LEU A 37 -0.90 -14.19 -13.78
N ALA A 38 -2.02 -14.73 -13.31
CA ALA A 38 -2.34 -16.15 -13.40
C ALA A 38 -2.53 -16.61 -14.86
N GLU A 39 -3.17 -15.80 -15.70
CA GLU A 39 -3.28 -16.05 -17.14
C GLU A 39 -1.90 -16.07 -17.81
N LYS A 40 -1.05 -15.07 -17.50
CA LYS A 40 0.25 -14.89 -18.16
C LYS A 40 1.31 -15.90 -17.70
N PHE A 41 1.33 -16.28 -16.43
CA PHE A 41 2.40 -17.10 -15.83
C PHE A 41 1.92 -18.48 -15.35
N GLY A 42 0.60 -18.72 -15.36
CA GLY A 42 -0.01 -19.93 -14.82
C GLY A 42 -0.46 -19.76 -13.36
N ALA A 43 -1.52 -20.48 -13.00
CA ALA A 43 -2.10 -20.42 -11.65
C ALA A 43 -1.19 -21.02 -10.55
N ALA A 44 -0.20 -21.83 -10.92
CA ALA A 44 0.78 -22.42 -9.99
C ALA A 44 1.98 -21.50 -9.69
N GLU A 45 2.14 -20.39 -10.43
CA GLU A 45 3.25 -19.47 -10.21
C GLU A 45 3.11 -18.77 -8.84
N THR A 46 4.18 -18.76 -8.05
CA THR A 46 4.16 -18.13 -6.73
C THR A 46 4.45 -16.64 -6.80
N ILE A 47 3.93 -15.86 -5.84
CA ILE A 47 4.25 -14.42 -5.73
C ILE A 47 5.77 -14.22 -5.56
N GLY A 48 6.47 -15.12 -4.88
CA GLY A 48 7.93 -15.11 -4.77
C GLY A 48 8.65 -15.19 -6.11
N MET A 49 8.18 -16.05 -7.02
CA MET A 49 8.70 -16.14 -8.39
C MET A 49 8.41 -14.87 -9.19
N LEU A 50 7.20 -14.30 -9.05
CA LEU A 50 6.86 -13.02 -9.68
C LEU A 50 7.76 -11.87 -9.19
N ILE A 51 8.04 -11.80 -7.89
CA ILE A 51 9.00 -10.85 -7.32
C ILE A 51 10.40 -11.08 -7.92
N SER A 52 10.83 -12.34 -8.05
CA SER A 52 12.13 -12.69 -8.64
C SER A 52 12.24 -12.25 -10.11
N ARG A 53 11.17 -12.43 -10.90
CA ARG A 53 11.06 -11.95 -12.29
C ARG A 53 11.07 -10.43 -12.36
N PHE A 54 10.34 -9.75 -11.46
CA PHE A 54 10.43 -8.30 -11.33
C PHE A 54 11.89 -7.92 -11.06
N GLN A 55 12.53 -8.45 -10.02
CA GLN A 55 13.92 -8.16 -9.67
C GLN A 55 14.92 -8.45 -10.80
N ALA A 56 14.66 -9.43 -11.69
CA ALA A 56 15.52 -9.79 -12.82
C ALA A 56 15.77 -8.62 -13.79
N THR A 57 14.79 -7.76 -13.98
CA THR A 57 14.92 -6.59 -14.87
C THR A 57 15.41 -5.33 -14.14
N CYS A 58 15.86 -5.44 -12.88
CA CYS A 58 16.33 -4.29 -12.11
C CYS A 58 17.76 -3.90 -12.53
N PRO A 59 18.04 -2.61 -12.84
CA PRO A 59 19.40 -2.15 -13.12
C PRO A 59 20.36 -2.35 -11.96
N SER A 60 19.84 -2.22 -10.73
CA SER A 60 20.56 -2.44 -9.47
C SER A 60 20.50 -3.90 -9.02
N ARG A 61 20.43 -4.86 -9.95
CA ARG A 61 20.60 -6.28 -9.61
C ARG A 61 22.10 -6.58 -9.61
N PRO A 62 22.64 -7.20 -8.55
CA PRO A 62 24.06 -7.55 -8.53
C PRO A 62 24.32 -8.53 -9.66
N ARG A 63 25.24 -8.17 -10.57
CA ARG A 63 25.69 -9.07 -11.62
C ARG A 63 26.64 -10.08 -11.02
N SER A 64 26.49 -11.34 -11.38
CA SER A 64 27.47 -12.37 -11.05
C SER A 64 28.72 -12.12 -11.91
N LYS A 65 29.88 -11.92 -11.28
CA LYS A 65 31.17 -11.91 -11.97
C LYS A 65 31.84 -13.26 -11.70
N GLY A 66 31.94 -14.12 -12.71
CA GLY A 66 32.56 -15.44 -12.57
C GLY A 66 31.77 -16.45 -11.72
N GLY A 67 30.43 -16.42 -11.76
CA GLY A 67 29.57 -17.37 -11.05
C GLY A 67 29.33 -17.04 -9.58
N ARG A 68 30.05 -16.06 -9.00
CA ARG A 68 29.83 -15.58 -7.64
C ARG A 68 29.01 -14.29 -7.65
N PRO A 69 27.88 -14.22 -6.92
CA PRO A 69 27.16 -12.97 -6.74
C PRO A 69 28.04 -12.01 -5.93
N VAL A 70 28.41 -10.87 -6.53
CA VAL A 70 29.03 -9.76 -5.80
C VAL A 70 27.91 -9.07 -5.03
N ALA A 71 27.62 -9.61 -3.84
CA ALA A 71 26.54 -9.12 -2.98
C ALA A 71 27.00 -7.88 -2.20
N ASP A 72 27.29 -6.80 -2.91
CA ASP A 72 27.38 -5.50 -2.25
C ASP A 72 25.96 -5.09 -1.85
N ALA A 73 25.71 -4.95 -0.54
CA ALA A 73 24.40 -4.52 0.00
C ALA A 73 23.92 -3.19 -0.59
N GLN A 74 24.85 -2.36 -1.09
CA GLN A 74 24.57 -1.11 -1.77
C GLN A 74 23.93 -1.33 -3.15
N PHE A 75 24.33 -2.39 -3.86
CA PHE A 75 23.92 -2.74 -5.23
C PHE A 75 22.92 -3.90 -5.29
N ALA A 76 22.35 -4.33 -4.17
CA ALA A 76 21.30 -5.35 -4.15
C ALA A 76 19.93 -4.75 -4.55
N CYS A 77 19.19 -5.46 -5.42
CA CYS A 77 17.86 -5.04 -5.85
C CYS A 77 16.90 -4.99 -4.64
N GLY A 78 16.29 -3.85 -4.38
CA GLY A 78 15.29 -3.67 -3.31
C GLY A 78 13.85 -3.95 -3.76
N GLY A 79 13.64 -4.90 -4.69
CA GLY A 79 12.33 -5.23 -5.24
C GLY A 79 11.47 -6.04 -4.27
N TYR A 80 10.25 -5.59 -3.98
CA TYR A 80 9.33 -6.23 -3.03
C TYR A 80 7.86 -6.03 -3.44
N CYS A 81 6.97 -6.83 -2.85
CA CYS A 81 5.52 -6.64 -2.92
C CYS A 81 5.05 -6.08 -1.56
N PRO A 82 4.57 -4.83 -1.48
CA PRO A 82 4.10 -4.25 -0.21
C PRO A 82 2.87 -4.98 0.35
N ASP A 83 2.06 -5.60 -0.53
CA ASP A 83 0.82 -6.29 -0.14
C ASP A 83 1.08 -7.55 0.71
N LEU A 84 2.29 -8.13 0.64
CA LEU A 84 2.67 -9.28 1.47
C LEU A 84 3.04 -8.90 2.91
N LYS A 85 3.46 -7.66 3.14
CA LYS A 85 3.98 -7.22 4.46
C LYS A 85 2.89 -6.71 5.40
N SER A 86 1.70 -6.43 4.87
CA SER A 86 0.60 -5.84 5.62
C SER A 86 -0.71 -6.41 5.12
N ASN A 87 -1.23 -7.42 5.82
CA ASN A 87 -2.63 -7.80 5.71
C ASN A 87 -3.30 -7.74 7.09
N PRO A 88 -3.35 -6.57 7.75
CA PRO A 88 -4.18 -6.44 8.93
C PRO A 88 -5.65 -6.66 8.48
N PRO A 89 -6.41 -7.52 9.18
CA PRO A 89 -7.84 -7.63 8.95
C PRO A 89 -8.47 -6.23 8.91
N PRO A 90 -9.32 -5.93 7.90
CA PRO A 90 -9.96 -4.62 7.75
C PRO A 90 -10.73 -4.20 9.01
N ASP A 91 -11.17 -5.19 9.80
CA ASP A 91 -12.08 -5.03 10.94
C ASP A 91 -11.38 -4.90 12.30
N LEU A 92 -10.04 -4.88 12.37
CA LEU A 92 -9.39 -4.67 13.67
C LEU A 92 -9.65 -3.25 14.15
N PRO A 93 -10.33 -3.07 15.30
CA PRO A 93 -10.58 -1.75 15.86
C PRO A 93 -9.26 -1.05 16.16
N PRO A 94 -9.20 0.29 16.11
CA PRO A 94 -7.98 1.07 16.33
C PRO A 94 -7.23 0.71 17.62
N SER A 95 -7.93 0.24 18.66
CA SER A 95 -7.36 -0.23 19.94
C SER A 95 -6.48 -1.48 19.83
N MET A 96 -6.69 -2.30 18.79
CA MET A 96 -5.91 -3.50 18.50
C MET A 96 -4.85 -3.27 17.42
N ARG A 97 -4.83 -2.08 16.82
CA ARG A 97 -3.72 -1.62 15.97
C ARG A 97 -2.67 -1.00 16.88
N GLY A 98 -1.39 -1.30 16.67
CA GLY A 98 -0.32 -0.64 17.40
C GLY A 98 -0.47 0.89 17.30
N LEU A 99 -0.21 1.60 18.40
CA LEU A 99 -0.37 3.05 18.44
C LEU A 99 0.52 3.71 17.39
N THR A 100 -0.09 4.39 16.40
CA THR A 100 0.64 5.22 15.43
C THR A 100 0.80 6.61 16.01
N LEU A 101 2.04 7.03 16.27
CA LEU A 101 2.36 8.42 16.62
C LEU A 101 2.06 9.34 15.44
N ILE A 102 0.98 10.12 15.53
CA ILE A 102 0.69 11.21 14.58
C ILE A 102 1.43 12.45 15.06
N ALA A 103 2.47 12.88 14.33
CA ALA A 103 3.14 14.13 14.61
C ALA A 103 2.20 15.32 14.33
N GLY A 104 1.94 16.16 15.34
CA GLY A 104 1.24 17.44 15.16
C GLY A 104 -0.08 17.64 15.92
N GLY A 105 -0.50 16.74 16.81
CA GLY A 105 -1.80 16.85 17.49
C GLY A 105 -1.91 17.94 18.58
N LYS A 106 -0.80 18.37 19.20
CA LYS A 106 -0.84 19.34 20.32
C LYS A 106 -1.15 20.78 19.90
N ALA A 107 -0.88 21.16 18.65
CA ALA A 107 -1.09 22.53 18.18
C ALA A 107 -2.55 22.79 17.75
N ASN A 108 -3.36 21.74 17.54
CA ASN A 108 -4.76 21.84 17.10
C ASN A 108 -5.78 21.49 18.20
N MET A 109 -5.35 21.43 19.46
CA MET A 109 -6.26 21.30 20.59
C MET A 109 -6.84 22.67 20.91
N TYR A 110 -8.13 22.83 20.60
CA TYR A 110 -9.13 23.73 21.20
C TYR A 110 -8.69 25.14 21.64
N PRO A 111 -9.38 26.23 21.21
CA PRO A 111 -9.13 27.55 21.81
C PRO A 111 -9.28 27.46 23.33
N THR A 112 -8.20 27.82 24.03
CA THR A 112 -8.10 27.81 25.51
C THR A 112 -9.12 28.76 26.15
N ASP A 113 -9.60 29.73 25.38
CA ASP A 113 -10.55 30.72 25.85
C ASP A 113 -11.98 30.17 25.73
N PRO A 114 -12.75 30.11 26.83
CA PRO A 114 -14.18 29.84 26.73
C PRO A 114 -14.80 30.94 25.88
N ALA A 115 -15.64 30.55 24.90
CA ALA A 115 -16.43 31.51 24.13
C ALA A 115 -17.16 32.45 25.11
N PRO A 116 -17.15 33.78 24.88
CA PRO A 116 -17.82 34.72 25.77
C PRO A 116 -19.28 34.28 25.89
N ALA A 117 -19.74 34.14 27.14
CA ALA A 117 -21.12 33.78 27.42
C ALA A 117 -22.04 34.91 26.94
N GLU A 118 -22.53 34.81 25.69
CA GLU A 118 -23.67 35.62 25.28
C GLU A 118 -24.84 35.24 26.18
N ARG A 119 -25.24 36.19 27.03
CA ARG A 119 -26.50 36.11 27.75
C ARG A 119 -27.60 35.94 26.71
N ARG A 120 -28.12 34.73 26.56
CA ARG A 120 -29.37 34.49 25.85
C ARG A 120 -30.42 35.40 26.50
N ARG A 121 -30.88 36.42 25.76
CA ARG A 121 -32.08 37.17 26.14
C ARG A 121 -33.20 36.14 26.32
N ARG A 122 -33.88 36.17 27.47
CA ARG A 122 -35.17 35.49 27.60
C ARG A 122 -36.12 36.16 26.62
N VAL A 123 -36.71 35.37 25.74
CA VAL A 123 -37.83 35.84 24.92
C VAL A 123 -39.07 35.82 25.82
N GLY A 124 -39.64 36.99 26.10
CA GLY A 124 -40.93 37.14 26.80
C GLY A 124 -40.90 37.89 28.14
N GLU A 125 -40.32 39.09 28.21
CA GLU A 125 -40.76 40.10 29.19
C GLU A 125 -41.48 41.21 28.40
N GLU A 126 -42.63 41.63 28.93
CA GLU A 126 -43.83 42.26 28.31
C GLU A 126 -43.64 43.20 27.10
#